data_AF-A0A2E0XS88-F1
#
_entry.id   AF-A0A2E0XS88-F1
#
_cell.length_a   1.000
_cell.length_b   1.000
_cell.length_c   1.000
_cell.angle_alpha   90.00
_cell.angle_beta   90.00
_cell.angle_gamma   90.00
#
_symmetry.space_group_name_H-M   'P 1'
#
loop_
_entity.id
_entity.type
_entity.pdbx_description
1 polymer ?
#
loop_
_entity_poly.entity_id
_entity_poly.type
_entity_poly.pdbx_seq_one_letter_code
_entity_poly.pdbx_strand_id
1 'polypeptide(L)'
;MENLLFIIPIWIHVLSMAGSFGATLLCAVLCHATPAGIENQNNSIWSIPQMLLGATLLTGLALVYLRFTATMNAGSPPSGHFWGVVGCKVVLLLGTGAFSGIASNKAKTGNHMAAFRLWVAAAISLSLAAFIGLSL
;
A
#
# COMPACT_ATOMS: atom_id res chain seq x y z
N MET A 1 22.81 19.44 5.15
CA MET A 1 22.69 18.07 4.58
C MET A 1 21.72 17.19 5.36
N GLU A 2 21.60 17.34 6.68
CA GLU A 2 20.72 16.52 7.53
C GLU A 2 19.23 16.55 7.14
N ASN A 3 18.71 17.70 6.68
CA ASN A 3 17.33 17.80 6.19
C ASN A 3 17.04 16.95 4.94
N LEU A 4 18.05 16.72 4.08
CA LEU A 4 17.85 15.97 2.82
C LEU A 4 17.61 14.47 3.09
N LEU A 5 18.31 13.92 4.09
CA LEU A 5 18.21 12.50 4.47
C LEU A 5 16.86 12.14 5.08
N PHE A 6 16.17 13.08 5.71
CA PHE A 6 14.79 12.88 6.20
C PHE A 6 13.75 13.03 5.10
N ILE A 7 14.00 13.90 4.12
CA ILE A 7 13.05 14.21 3.05
C ILE A 7 12.97 13.06 2.04
N ILE A 8 14.09 12.43 1.69
CA ILE A 8 14.13 11.36 0.68
C ILE A 8 13.22 10.17 1.02
N PRO A 9 13.28 9.55 2.23
CA PRO A 9 12.43 8.42 2.58
C PRO A 9 10.93 8.78 2.59
N ILE A 10 10.59 10.02 2.93
CA ILE A 10 9.21 10.52 2.91
C ILE A 10 8.68 10.54 1.48
N TRP A 11 9.43 11.13 0.54
CA TRP A 11 9.03 11.16 -0.87
C TRP A 11 8.94 9.77 -1.48
N ILE A 12 9.89 8.88 -1.17
CA ILE A 12 9.83 7.49 -1.65
C ILE A 12 8.58 6.79 -1.09
N HIS A 13 8.25 7.00 0.18
CA HIS A 13 7.05 6.42 0.78
C HIS A 13 5.76 6.95 0.14
N VAL A 14 5.66 8.27 -0.05
CA VAL A 14 4.50 8.92 -0.70
C VAL A 14 4.36 8.44 -2.15
N LEU A 15 5.45 8.39 -2.91
CA LEU A 15 5.45 7.90 -4.28
C LEU A 15 5.07 6.43 -4.35
N SER A 16 5.53 5.61 -3.39
CA SER A 16 5.18 4.19 -3.31
C SER A 16 3.71 3.98 -2.94
N MET A 17 3.14 4.77 -2.02
CA MET A 17 1.71 4.75 -1.72
C MET A 17 0.87 5.17 -2.92
N ALA A 18 1.22 6.29 -3.56
CA ALA A 18 0.53 6.79 -4.74
C ALA A 18 0.60 5.79 -5.90
N GLY A 19 1.77 5.19 -6.12
CA GLY A 19 1.97 4.14 -7.10
C GLY A 19 1.15 2.89 -6.79
N SER A 20 1.14 2.43 -5.53
CA SER A 20 0.31 1.29 -5.10
C SER A 20 -1.17 1.56 -5.35
N PHE A 21 -1.65 2.76 -5.05
CA PHE A 21 -3.03 3.16 -5.27
C PHE A 21 -3.38 3.20 -6.76
N GLY A 22 -2.54 3.84 -7.58
CA GLY A 22 -2.72 3.88 -9.03
C GLY A 22 -2.72 2.50 -9.67
N ALA A 23 -1.80 1.61 -9.24
CA ALA A 23 -1.73 0.24 -9.74
C ALA A 23 -2.96 -0.60 -9.34
N THR A 24 -3.45 -0.40 -8.11
CA THR A 24 -4.66 -1.07 -7.60
C THR A 24 -5.91 -0.62 -8.38
N LEU A 25 -6.05 0.68 -8.66
CA LEU A 25 -7.12 1.22 -9.51
C LEU A 25 -7.02 0.73 -10.95
N LEU A 26 -5.81 0.74 -11.53
CA LEU A 26 -5.60 0.22 -12.88
C LEU A 26 -6.04 -1.25 -12.98
N CYS A 27 -5.68 -2.08 -11.99
CA CYS A 27 -6.12 -3.47 -11.93
C CYS A 27 -7.64 -3.59 -11.80
N ALA A 28 -8.30 -2.74 -11.01
CA ALA A 28 -9.76 -2.71 -10.93
C ALA A 28 -10.39 -2.36 -12.28
N VAL A 29 -9.90 -1.31 -12.94
CA VAL A 29 -10.38 -0.89 -14.27
C VAL A 29 -10.19 -2.00 -15.30
N LEU A 30 -9.04 -2.66 -15.31
CA LEU A 30 -8.78 -3.80 -16.19
C LEU A 30 -9.75 -4.96 -15.90
N CYS A 31 -10.01 -5.31 -14.64
CA CYS A 31 -11.01 -6.34 -14.31
C CYS A 31 -12.43 -5.96 -14.77
N HIS A 32 -12.78 -4.67 -14.80
CA HIS A 32 -14.09 -4.21 -15.25
C HIS A 32 -14.21 -4.12 -16.77
N ALA A 33 -13.13 -3.68 -17.45
CA ALA A 33 -13.14 -3.37 -18.87
C ALA A 33 -12.80 -4.57 -19.77
N THR A 34 -12.22 -5.65 -19.24
CA THR A 34 -11.82 -6.80 -20.05
C THR A 34 -13.03 -7.72 -20.29
N PRO A 35 -13.50 -7.91 -21.54
CA PRO A 35 -14.50 -8.93 -21.83
C PRO A 35 -13.92 -10.32 -21.53
N ALA A 36 -14.77 -11.25 -21.10
CA ALA A 36 -14.43 -12.56 -20.53
C ALA A 36 -13.73 -13.58 -21.47
N GLY A 37 -12.96 -13.12 -22.47
CA GLY A 37 -12.32 -13.97 -23.49
C GLY A 37 -10.91 -13.55 -23.91
N ILE A 38 -10.27 -12.57 -23.26
CA ILE A 38 -8.87 -12.24 -23.54
C ILE A 38 -7.98 -13.02 -22.57
N GLU A 39 -7.66 -14.24 -22.96
CA GLU A 39 -6.91 -15.26 -22.19
C GLU A 39 -5.43 -14.92 -21.95
N ASN A 40 -4.99 -13.71 -22.32
CA ASN A 40 -3.57 -13.35 -22.38
C ASN A 40 -3.23 -12.07 -21.61
N GLN A 41 -3.92 -11.79 -20.51
CA GLN A 41 -3.45 -10.75 -19.58
C GLN A 41 -2.19 -11.25 -18.86
N ASN A 42 -1.05 -10.72 -19.31
CA ASN A 42 0.29 -10.98 -18.79
C ASN A 42 0.30 -11.01 -17.25
N ASN A 43 0.65 -12.17 -16.67
CA ASN A 43 0.69 -12.43 -15.23
C ASN A 43 1.45 -11.37 -14.43
N SER A 44 2.37 -10.66 -15.09
CA SER A 44 3.17 -9.58 -14.52
C SER A 44 2.35 -8.36 -14.07
N ILE A 45 1.22 -8.04 -14.72
CA ILE A 45 0.44 -6.83 -14.39
C ILE A 45 -0.17 -6.94 -12.98
N TRP A 46 -0.58 -8.15 -12.60
CA TRP A 46 -1.25 -8.38 -11.32
C TRP A 46 -0.29 -8.40 -10.11
N SER A 47 1.02 -8.53 -10.32
CA SER A 47 2.02 -8.49 -9.24
C SER A 47 2.55 -7.07 -8.97
N ILE A 48 2.38 -6.14 -9.90
CA ILE A 48 2.84 -4.74 -9.75
C ILE A 48 2.28 -4.09 -8.47
N PRO A 49 0.96 -4.17 -8.16
CA PRO A 49 0.43 -3.60 -6.94
C PRO A 49 1.06 -4.21 -5.67
N GLN A 50 1.35 -5.51 -5.69
CA GLN A 50 1.97 -6.20 -4.54
C GLN A 50 3.43 -5.78 -4.34
N MET A 51 4.19 -5.59 -5.41
CA MET A 51 5.57 -5.11 -5.33
C MET A 51 5.62 -3.67 -4.79
N LEU A 52 4.72 -2.80 -5.26
CA LEU A 52 4.62 -1.42 -4.77
C LEU A 52 4.15 -1.36 -3.32
N LEU A 53 3.22 -2.24 -2.90
CA LEU A 53 2.82 -2.36 -1.49
C LEU A 53 3.98 -2.82 -0.61
N GLY A 54 4.81 -3.75 -1.09
CA GLY A 54 6.05 -4.15 -0.41
C GLY A 54 7.01 -2.99 -0.22
N ALA A 55 7.22 -2.17 -1.26
CA ALA A 55 8.02 -0.96 -1.16
C ALA A 55 7.41 0.07 -0.18
N THR A 56 6.07 0.19 -0.14
CA THR A 56 5.35 1.06 0.78
C THR A 56 5.57 0.63 2.23
N LEU A 57 5.52 -0.68 2.50
CA LEU A 57 5.78 -1.23 3.83
C LEU A 57 7.23 -1.02 4.28
N LEU A 58 8.20 -1.31 3.41
CA LEU A 58 9.64 -1.14 3.73
C LEU A 58 9.98 0.33 4.02
N THR A 59 9.50 1.24 3.18
CA THR A 59 9.72 2.67 3.34
C THR A 59 8.98 3.22 4.56
N GLY A 60 7.78 2.73 4.84
CA GLY A 60 7.01 3.07 6.04
C GLY A 60 7.73 2.61 7.32
N LEU A 61 8.28 1.40 7.33
CA LEU A 61 9.06 0.89 8.47
C LEU A 61 10.34 1.70 8.68
N ALA A 62 11.03 2.07 7.61
CA ALA A 62 12.22 2.94 7.69
C ALA A 62 11.87 4.31 8.30
N LEU A 63 10.73 4.91 7.94
CA LEU A 63 10.26 6.16 8.53
C LEU A 63 9.92 6.02 10.02
N VAL A 64 9.28 4.91 10.42
CA VAL A 64 9.00 4.62 11.83
C VAL A 64 10.31 4.51 12.62
N TYR A 65 11.30 3.79 12.08
CA TYR A 65 12.61 3.64 12.72
C TYR A 65 13.35 4.98 12.86
N LEU A 66 13.36 5.81 11.82
CA LEU A 66 13.97 7.14 11.87
C LEU A 66 13.29 8.05 12.90
N ARG A 67 11.95 8.05 12.95
CA ARG A 67 11.19 8.87 13.91
C ARG A 67 11.38 8.35 15.34
N PHE A 68 11.43 7.04 15.54
CA PHE A 68 11.76 6.44 16.83
C PHE A 68 13.16 6.83 17.31
N THR A 69 14.17 6.73 16.44
CA THR A 69 15.56 7.08 16.78
C THR A 69 15.68 8.57 17.12
N ALA A 70 15.04 9.45 16.33
CA ALA A 70 15.06 10.89 16.58
C ALA A 70 14.40 11.27 17.92
N THR A 71 13.26 10.66 18.25
CA THR A 71 12.51 10.92 19.49
C THR A 71 13.24 10.40 20.73
N MET A 72 13.86 9.22 20.64
CA MET A 72 14.73 8.69 21.68
C MET A 72 15.97 9.55 21.91
N ASN A 73 16.63 10.02 20.84
CA ASN A 73 17.78 10.93 20.95
C ASN A 73 17.40 12.30 21.55
N ALA A 74 16.16 12.74 21.34
CA ALA A 74 15.60 13.94 21.94
C ALA A 74 15.06 13.73 23.37
N GLY A 75 15.20 12.54 23.95
CA GLY A 75 14.76 12.21 25.32
C GLY A 75 13.23 12.16 25.50
N SER A 76 12.45 12.13 24.41
CA SER A 76 10.99 12.14 24.44
C SER A 76 10.45 10.92 23.68
N PRO A 77 10.17 9.79 24.34
CA PRO A 77 9.73 8.58 23.65
C PRO A 77 8.41 8.80 22.90
N PRO A 78 8.19 8.11 21.76
CA PRO A 78 6.95 8.23 21.00
C PRO A 78 5.75 7.77 21.84
N SER A 79 4.67 8.56 21.77
CA SER A 79 3.47 8.33 22.57
C SER A 79 2.75 7.02 22.18
N GLY A 80 1.90 6.50 23.07
CA GLY A 80 1.05 5.34 22.74
C GLY A 80 0.14 5.59 21.52
N HIS A 81 -0.25 6.85 21.28
CA HIS A 81 -0.99 7.24 20.09
C HIS A 81 -0.19 7.00 18.80
N PHE A 82 1.11 7.35 18.78
CA PHE A 82 2.00 7.06 17.64
C PHE A 82 1.99 5.57 17.28
N TRP A 83 2.18 4.70 18.26
CA TRP A 83 2.20 3.25 18.04
C TRP A 83 0.83 2.70 17.64
N GLY A 84 -0.26 3.26 18.15
CA GLY A 84 -1.62 2.92 17.73
C GLY A 84 -1.86 3.23 16.24
N VAL A 85 -1.43 4.42 15.79
CA VAL A 85 -1.55 4.83 14.38
C VAL A 85 -0.68 3.95 13.47
N VAL A 86 0.57 3.68 13.87
CA VAL A 86 1.46 2.76 13.13
C VAL A 86 0.88 1.36 13.05
N GLY A 87 0.38 0.81 14.16
CA GLY A 87 -0.26 -0.51 14.18
C GLY A 87 -1.46 -0.59 13.25
N CYS A 88 -2.34 0.42 13.29
CA CYS A 88 -3.51 0.48 12.40
C CYS A 88 -3.11 0.52 10.92
N LYS A 89 -2.09 1.32 10.56
CA LYS A 89 -1.53 1.34 9.19
C LYS A 89 -1.02 -0.01 8.74
N VAL A 90 -0.26 -0.70 9.59
CA VAL A 90 0.28 -2.03 9.27
C VAL A 90 -0.85 -3.01 8.98
N VAL A 91 -1.88 -3.05 9.83
CA VAL A 91 -3.05 -3.93 9.63
C VAL A 91 -3.75 -3.61 8.31
N LEU A 92 -3.97 -2.34 8.00
CA LEU A 92 -4.61 -1.94 6.73
C LEU A 92 -3.76 -2.28 5.51
N LEU A 93 -2.44 -2.06 5.55
CA LEU A 93 -1.55 -2.40 4.45
C LEU A 93 -1.46 -3.91 4.22
N LEU A 94 -1.44 -4.71 5.29
CA LEU A 94 -1.52 -6.17 5.20
C LEU A 94 -2.86 -6.62 4.61
N GLY A 95 -3.97 -6.01 5.04
CA GLY A 95 -5.29 -6.24 4.47
C GLY A 95 -5.34 -5.91 2.98
N THR A 96 -4.77 -4.78 2.57
CA THR A 96 -4.62 -4.40 1.15
C THR A 96 -3.82 -5.43 0.37
N GLY A 97 -2.70 -5.92 0.92
CA GLY A 97 -1.90 -6.98 0.31
C GLY A 97 -2.67 -8.29 0.14
N ALA A 98 -3.43 -8.69 1.16
CA ALA A 98 -4.28 -9.88 1.10
C ALA A 98 -5.38 -9.75 0.05
N PHE A 99 -6.10 -8.63 0.01
CA PHE A 99 -7.13 -8.37 -0.99
C PHE A 99 -6.55 -8.36 -2.41
N SER A 100 -5.42 -7.68 -2.61
CA SER A 100 -4.68 -7.65 -3.89
C SER A 100 -4.27 -9.06 -4.36
N GLY A 101 -3.75 -9.90 -3.46
CA GLY A 101 -3.38 -11.28 -3.77
C GLY A 101 -4.58 -12.16 -4.15
N ILE A 102 -5.67 -12.07 -3.38
CA ILE A 102 -6.90 -12.81 -3.69
C ILE A 102 -7.51 -12.30 -5.00
N ALA A 103 -7.50 -10.98 -5.24
CA ALA A 103 -7.99 -10.36 -6.47
C ALA A 103 -7.22 -10.84 -7.70
N SER A 104 -5.88 -10.87 -7.61
CA SER A 104 -5.00 -11.42 -8.65
C SER A 104 -5.37 -12.87 -8.97
N ASN A 105 -5.55 -13.70 -7.96
CA ASN A 105 -5.92 -15.10 -8.16
C ASN A 105 -7.32 -15.24 -8.80
N LYS A 106 -8.29 -14.44 -8.35
CA LYS A 106 -9.65 -14.44 -8.92
C LYS A 106 -9.69 -13.97 -10.37
N ALA A 107 -8.87 -12.98 -10.72
CA ALA A 107 -8.71 -12.49 -12.08
C ALA A 107 -8.15 -13.60 -13.00
N LYS A 108 -7.16 -14.37 -12.53
CA LYS A 108 -6.60 -15.52 -13.26
C LYS A 108 -7.60 -16.65 -13.48
N THR A 109 -8.52 -16.88 -12.53
CA THR A 109 -9.58 -17.89 -12.66
C THR A 109 -10.78 -17.43 -13.50
N GLY A 110 -10.71 -16.27 -14.17
CA GLY A 110 -11.79 -15.73 -15.01
C GLY A 110 -12.95 -15.10 -14.22
N ASN A 111 -12.86 -15.00 -12.90
CA ASN A 111 -13.89 -14.37 -12.07
C ASN A 111 -13.60 -12.87 -11.88
N HIS A 112 -13.72 -12.13 -12.98
CA HIS A 112 -13.35 -10.71 -13.05
C HIS A 112 -14.22 -9.80 -12.15
N MET A 113 -15.50 -10.14 -11.94
CA MET A 113 -16.38 -9.36 -11.07
C MET A 113 -16.00 -9.49 -9.58
N ALA A 114 -15.60 -10.68 -9.13
CA ALA A 114 -15.08 -10.86 -7.77
C ALA A 114 -13.70 -10.20 -7.62
N ALA A 115 -12.83 -10.31 -8.62
CA ALA A 115 -11.53 -9.64 -8.63
C ALA A 115 -11.68 -8.11 -8.55
N PHE A 116 -12.60 -7.52 -9.30
CA PHE A 116 -12.90 -6.09 -9.25
C PHE A 116 -13.28 -5.63 -7.83
N ARG A 117 -14.22 -6.31 -7.17
CA ARG A 117 -14.64 -5.97 -5.80
C ARG A 117 -13.48 -6.01 -4.80
N LEU A 118 -12.59 -6.98 -4.95
CA LEU A 118 -11.41 -7.12 -4.10
C LEU A 118 -10.35 -6.05 -4.40
N TRP A 119 -10.13 -5.68 -5.65
CA TRP A 119 -9.26 -4.56 -6.02
C TRP A 119 -9.80 -3.22 -5.48
N VAL A 120 -11.11 -3.01 -5.52
CA VAL A 120 -11.76 -1.83 -4.91
C VAL A 120 -11.59 -1.84 -3.38
N ALA A 121 -11.79 -2.99 -2.72
CA ALA A 121 -11.57 -3.12 -1.29
C ALA A 121 -10.10 -2.83 -0.90
N ALA A 122 -9.14 -3.30 -1.70
CA ALA A 122 -7.72 -3.00 -1.54
C ALA A 122 -7.46 -1.49 -1.67
N ALA A 123 -8.06 -0.83 -2.65
CA ALA A 123 -7.92 0.62 -2.84
C ALA A 123 -8.47 1.41 -1.67
N ILE A 124 -9.66 1.05 -1.16
CA ILE A 124 -10.27 1.68 0.02
C ILE A 124 -9.37 1.50 1.25
N SER A 125 -8.90 0.29 1.51
CA SER A 125 -8.01 0.00 2.64
C SER A 125 -6.71 0.79 2.56
N LEU A 126 -6.13 0.92 1.36
CA LEU A 126 -4.94 1.74 1.12
C LEU A 126 -5.19 3.24 1.33
N SER A 127 -6.34 3.75 0.89
CA SER A 127 -6.74 5.14 1.14
C SER A 127 -6.90 5.40 2.63
N LEU A 128 -7.57 4.52 3.38
CA LEU A 128 -7.65 4.64 4.84
C LEU A 128 -6.26 4.62 5.48
N ALA A 129 -5.37 3.73 5.04
CA ALA A 129 -4.00 3.67 5.53
C ALA A 129 -3.25 4.97 5.25
N ALA A 130 -3.47 5.62 4.11
CA ALA A 130 -2.88 6.91 3.78
C ALA A 130 -3.42 8.03 4.68
N PHE A 131 -4.75 8.15 4.82
CA PHE A 131 -5.40 9.19 5.63
C PHE A 131 -5.06 9.10 7.13
N ILE A 132 -4.97 7.89 7.68
CA ILE A 132 -4.52 7.67 9.06
C ILE A 132 -3.06 8.13 9.27
N GLY A 133 -2.28 8.29 8.20
CA GLY A 133 -0.94 8.90 8.29
C GLY A 133 -0.93 10.40 8.43
N LEU A 134 -2.00 11.09 8.05
CA LEU A 134 -2.11 12.53 8.20
C LEU A 134 -2.47 12.94 9.62
N SER A 135 -2.95 12.01 10.45
CA SER A 135 -3.26 12.27 11.86
C SER A 135 -2.03 12.15 12.79
N LEU A 136 -0.81 12.11 12.24
CA LEU A 136 0.47 11.81 12.90
C LEU A 136 1.50 12.93 12.67
#